data_AF-A0A8X6T6H8-F1
#
_entry.id   AF-A0A8X6T6H8-F1
#
_cell.length_a   1.000
_cell.length_b   1.000
_cell.length_c   1.000
_cell.angle_alpha   90.00
_cell.angle_beta   90.00
_cell.angle_gamma   90.00
#
_symmetry.space_group_name_H-M   'P 1'
#
loop_
_entity.id
_entity.type
_entity.pdbx_description
1 polymer ?
#
loop_
_entity_poly.entity_id
_entity_poly.type
_entity_poly.pdbx_seq_one_letter_code
_entity_poly.pdbx_strand_id
1 'polypeptide(L)'
;MMDKEVDQPPVKIQCLEGNIKKIISKTLDKDKMMSDLALSKMLYACSIPFAVVESKSFKNLIHILRPSFKPPSHKELAGPLLNAVYNEIDGLVC
;
A
#
# COMPACT_ATOMS: atom_id res chain seq x y z
N MET A 1 -32.90 8.44 -4.71
CA MET A 1 -32.27 7.96 -3.46
C MET A 1 -30.96 7.32 -3.85
N MET A 2 -29.87 7.73 -3.18
CA MET A 2 -28.51 7.17 -3.20
C MET A 2 -27.72 7.32 -4.51
N ASP A 3 -26.53 7.90 -4.60
CA ASP A 3 -25.75 8.82 -3.76
C ASP A 3 -24.87 9.64 -4.72
N LYS A 4 -24.58 10.88 -4.34
CA LYS A 4 -23.89 11.86 -5.17
C LYS A 4 -22.42 11.48 -5.41
N GLU A 5 -22.01 11.64 -6.65
CA GLU A 5 -20.62 11.69 -7.09
C GLU A 5 -19.85 12.71 -6.23
N VAL A 6 -18.95 12.21 -5.37
CA VAL A 6 -17.99 13.05 -4.64
C VAL A 6 -16.80 13.29 -5.56
N ASP A 7 -16.91 14.32 -6.39
CA ASP A 7 -15.75 14.94 -7.04
C ASP A 7 -14.90 15.59 -5.95
N GLN A 8 -13.82 14.92 -5.56
CA GLN A 8 -12.77 15.58 -4.79
C GLN A 8 -11.83 16.32 -5.77
N PRO A 9 -11.63 17.63 -5.59
CA PRO A 9 -10.78 18.43 -6.45
C PRO A 9 -9.33 17.90 -6.42
N PRO A 10 -8.54 18.15 -7.48
CA PRO A 10 -7.17 17.65 -7.56
C PRO A 10 -6.36 18.28 -6.43
N VAL A 11 -6.00 17.47 -5.44
CA VAL A 11 -5.12 17.88 -4.34
C VAL A 11 -3.75 18.15 -4.96
N LYS A 12 -3.47 19.43 -5.24
CA LYS A 12 -2.14 19.89 -5.63
C LYS A 12 -1.21 19.70 -4.45
N ILE A 13 -0.44 18.61 -4.45
CA ILE A 13 0.70 18.48 -3.54
C ILE A 13 1.73 19.51 -4.01
N GLN A 14 1.77 20.64 -3.30
CA GLN A 14 2.67 21.74 -3.58
C GLN A 14 4.13 21.29 -3.48
N CYS A 15 4.94 21.85 -4.36
CA CYS A 15 6.33 21.52 -4.58
C CYS A 15 7.19 21.80 -3.33
N LEU A 16 7.56 20.78 -2.55
CA LEU A 16 8.63 20.91 -1.54
C LEU A 16 10.00 20.55 -2.13
N GLU A 17 10.98 21.37 -1.77
CA GLU A 17 12.28 21.57 -2.41
C GLU A 17 13.19 20.33 -2.35
N GLY A 18 14.00 20.15 -3.41
CA GLY A 18 14.59 18.88 -3.86
C GLY A 18 15.50 18.12 -2.89
N ASN A 19 15.93 18.70 -1.77
CA ASN A 19 16.82 18.04 -0.80
C ASN A 19 16.07 17.14 0.20
N ILE A 20 14.84 17.48 0.60
CA ILE A 20 14.04 16.64 1.51
C ILE A 20 13.55 15.39 0.78
N LYS A 21 13.16 15.52 -0.50
CA LYS A 21 12.73 14.39 -1.34
C LYS A 21 13.76 13.27 -1.39
N LYS A 22 15.06 13.60 -1.46
CA LYS A 22 16.17 12.65 -1.55
C LYS A 22 16.41 11.86 -0.26
N ILE A 23 16.09 12.44 0.90
CA ILE A 23 16.22 11.78 2.20
C ILE A 23 15.03 10.83 2.42
N ILE A 24 13.82 11.26 2.04
CA ILE A 24 12.60 10.46 2.14
C ILE A 24 12.57 9.33 1.10
N SER A 25 13.14 9.52 -0.10
CA SER A 25 13.16 8.50 -1.16
C SER A 25 14.28 7.48 -1.03
N LYS A 26 15.28 7.72 -0.17
CA LYS A 26 16.41 6.81 0.11
C LYS A 26 16.03 5.65 1.02
N THR A 27 14.74 5.38 1.17
CA THR A 27 14.26 4.29 1.98
C THR A 27 14.76 2.97 1.39
N LEU A 28 15.56 2.28 2.20
CA LEU A 28 16.22 1.02 1.92
C LEU A 28 15.18 -0.03 1.51
N ASP A 29 15.46 -0.88 0.52
CA ASP A 29 14.52 -1.88 -0.04
C ASP A 29 13.81 -2.74 1.04
N LYS A 30 14.45 -2.88 2.21
CA LYS A 30 13.91 -3.52 3.41
C LYS A 30 12.62 -2.87 3.93
N ASP A 31 12.57 -1.54 4.01
CA ASP A 31 11.41 -0.83 4.56
C ASP A 31 10.20 -0.91 3.61
N LYS A 32 10.46 -1.01 2.30
CA LYS A 32 9.41 -1.28 1.31
C LYS A 32 8.83 -2.67 1.55
N MET A 33 9.68 -3.68 1.72
CA MET A 33 9.25 -5.05 1.99
C MET A 33 8.43 -5.15 3.29
N MET A 34 8.84 -4.44 4.36
CA MET A 34 8.06 -4.39 5.61
C MET A 34 6.68 -3.75 5.41
N SER A 35 6.61 -2.69 4.61
CA SER A 35 5.33 -2.01 4.30
C SER A 35 4.41 -2.90 3.46
N ASP A 36 4.96 -3.60 2.47
CA ASP A 36 4.23 -4.55 1.62
C ASP A 36 3.69 -5.74 2.44
N LEU A 37 4.49 -6.26 3.39
CA LEU A 37 4.07 -7.33 4.31
C LEU A 37 2.95 -6.87 5.24
N ALA A 38 3.08 -5.68 5.84
CA ALA A 38 2.06 -5.12 6.73
C ALA A 38 0.73 -4.91 5.99
N LEU A 39 0.79 -4.41 4.75
CA LEU A 39 -0.39 -4.27 3.90
C LEU A 39 -1.05 -5.62 3.60
N SER A 40 -0.24 -6.63 3.27
CA SER A 40 -0.71 -7.98 2.97
C SER A 40 -1.40 -8.62 4.18
N LYS A 41 -0.83 -8.47 5.38
CA LYS A 41 -1.43 -8.94 6.64
C LYS A 41 -2.76 -8.28 6.93
N MET A 42 -2.86 -6.96 6.74
CA MET A 42 -4.12 -6.24 6.94
C MET A 42 -5.21 -6.75 6.00
N LEU A 43 -4.89 -6.92 4.72
CA LEU A 43 -5.84 -7.39 3.72
C LEU A 43 -6.28 -8.84 3.99
N TYR A 44 -5.34 -9.68 4.42
CA TYR A 44 -5.62 -11.06 4.83
C TYR A 44 -6.52 -11.11 6.09
N ALA A 45 -6.16 -10.39 7.14
CA ALA A 45 -6.90 -10.36 8.41
C ALA A 45 -8.32 -9.80 8.24
N CYS A 46 -8.49 -8.78 7.39
CA CYS A 46 -9.79 -8.18 7.11
C CYS A 46 -10.57 -8.90 6.00
N SER A 47 -10.05 -9.99 5.42
CA SER A 47 -10.67 -10.70 4.27
C SER A 47 -11.04 -9.76 3.11
N ILE A 48 -10.21 -8.76 2.85
CA ILE A 48 -10.46 -7.74 1.82
C ILE A 48 -9.95 -8.27 0.48
N PRO A 49 -10.73 -8.17 -0.60
CA PRO A 49 -10.26 -8.56 -1.92
C PRO A 49 -9.05 -7.71 -2.34
N PHE A 50 -8.01 -8.38 -2.82
CA PHE A 50 -6.76 -7.73 -3.23
C PHE A 50 -6.93 -6.72 -4.37
N ALA A 51 -8.04 -6.76 -5.11
CA ALA A 51 -8.40 -5.75 -6.10
C ALA A 51 -8.48 -4.32 -5.53
N VAL A 52 -8.69 -4.15 -4.22
CA VAL A 52 -8.75 -2.84 -3.56
C VAL A 52 -7.45 -2.05 -3.75
N VAL A 53 -6.29 -2.72 -3.85
CA VAL A 53 -5.00 -2.04 -4.04
C VAL A 53 -4.87 -1.34 -5.39
N GLU A 54 -5.67 -1.75 -6.37
CA GLU A 54 -5.69 -1.14 -7.69
C GLU A 54 -6.61 0.09 -7.77
N SER A 55 -7.52 0.23 -6.80
CA SER A 55 -8.46 1.35 -6.74
C SER A 55 -7.74 2.70 -6.62
N LYS A 56 -8.28 3.71 -7.30
CA LYS A 56 -7.72 5.06 -7.29
C LYS A 56 -7.76 5.67 -5.88
N SER A 57 -8.83 5.41 -5.12
CA SER A 57 -8.99 5.87 -3.74
C SER A 57 -7.93 5.29 -2.81
N PHE A 58 -7.63 3.99 -2.93
CA PHE A 58 -6.57 3.37 -2.14
C PHE A 58 -5.19 3.92 -2.50
N LYS A 59 -4.87 4.06 -3.78
CA LYS A 59 -3.59 4.65 -4.23
C LYS A 59 -3.43 6.08 -3.72
N ASN A 60 -4.49 6.88 -3.74
CA ASN A 60 -4.48 8.24 -3.20
C ASN A 60 -4.24 8.24 -1.68
N LEU A 61 -4.92 7.38 -0.93
CA LEU A 61 -4.73 7.22 0.51
C LEU A 61 -3.25 6.91 0.83
N ILE A 62 -2.69 5.93 0.15
CA ILE A 62 -1.30 5.51 0.34
C ILE A 62 -0.32 6.60 -0.08
N HIS A 63 -0.61 7.36 -1.14
CA HIS A 63 0.23 8.47 -1.57
C HIS A 63 0.21 9.65 -0.58
N ILE A 64 -0.93 9.90 0.08
CA ILE A 64 -1.05 10.89 1.16
C ILE A 64 -0.24 10.44 2.39
N LEU A 65 -0.35 9.16 2.76
CA LEU A 65 0.39 8.60 3.90
C LEU A 65 1.89 8.57 3.64
N ARG A 66 2.29 8.14 2.44
CA ARG A 66 3.69 8.02 2.03
C ARG A 66 3.84 8.30 0.53
N PRO A 67 4.24 9.53 0.15
CA PRO A 67 4.25 9.93 -1.26
C PRO A 67 5.25 9.16 -2.13
N SER A 68 6.33 8.64 -1.53
CA SER A 68 7.34 7.85 -2.24
C SER A 68 6.99 6.36 -2.38
N PHE A 69 5.94 5.88 -1.71
CA PHE A 69 5.60 4.46 -1.73
C PHE A 69 4.78 4.11 -2.96
N LYS A 70 5.24 3.10 -3.70
CA LYS A 70 4.51 2.51 -4.81
C LYS A 70 3.89 1.21 -4.29
N PRO A 71 2.56 1.14 -4.15
CA PRO A 71 1.91 -0.07 -3.68
C PRO A 71 2.17 -1.24 -4.63
N PRO A 72 2.28 -2.46 -4.10
CA PRO A 72 2.49 -3.66 -4.91
C PRO A 72 1.28 -3.91 -5.80
N SER A 73 1.50 -4.61 -6.91
CA SER A 73 0.39 -5.06 -7.75
C SER A 73 -0.45 -6.14 -7.03
N HIS A 74 -1.72 -6.27 -7.39
CA HIS A 74 -2.57 -7.33 -6.85
C HIS A 74 -1.94 -8.72 -7.05
N LYS A 75 -1.25 -8.96 -8.17
CA LYS A 75 -0.56 -10.25 -8.44
C LYS A 75 0.58 -10.53 -7.45
N GLU A 76 1.38 -9.51 -7.14
CA GLU A 76 2.46 -9.64 -6.15
C GLU A 76 1.90 -9.83 -4.74
N LEU A 77 0.77 -9.20 -4.46
CA LEU A 77 0.09 -9.33 -3.18
C LEU A 77 -0.51 -10.74 -2.99
N ALA A 78 -1.23 -11.24 -3.99
CA ALA A 78 -1.89 -12.55 -3.96
C ALA A 78 -0.92 -13.73 -4.10
N GLY A 79 0.27 -13.51 -4.67
CA GLY A 79 1.29 -14.54 -4.86
C GLY A 79 2.35 -14.54 -3.75
N PRO A 80 3.52 -13.95 -3.99
CA PRO A 80 4.67 -14.06 -3.08
C PRO A 80 4.41 -13.49 -1.68
N LEU A 81 3.68 -12.36 -1.57
CA LEU A 81 3.43 -11.73 -0.27
C LEU A 81 2.42 -12.52 0.57
N LEU A 82 1.35 -13.02 -0.05
CA LEU A 82 0.38 -13.87 0.64
C LEU A 82 1.02 -15.17 1.12
N ASN A 83 1.86 -15.80 0.31
CA ASN A 83 2.61 -17.00 0.73
C ASN A 83 3.54 -16.71 1.91
N ALA A 84 4.19 -15.54 1.94
CA ALA A 84 5.02 -15.13 3.07
C ALA A 84 4.19 -14.95 4.35
N VAL A 85 3.01 -14.32 4.25
CA VAL A 85 2.08 -14.16 5.38
C VAL A 85 1.52 -15.50 5.84
N TYR A 86 1.14 -16.38 4.91
CA TYR A 86 0.66 -17.72 5.22
C TYR A 86 1.72 -18.53 5.97
N ASN A 87 2.95 -18.57 5.46
CA ASN A 87 4.05 -19.28 6.12
C ASN A 87 4.40 -18.70 7.50
N GLU A 88 4.21 -17.40 7.73
CA GLU A 88 4.40 -16.80 9.05
C GLU A 88 3.33 -17.27 10.05
N ILE A 89 2.08 -17.39 9.59
CA ILE A 89 0.93 -17.79 10.43
C ILE A 89 0.91 -19.31 10.66
N ASP A 90 1.11 -20.09 9.59
CA ASP A 90 1.10 -21.55 9.57
C ASP A 90 2.41 -22.15 10.11
N GLY A 91 3.51 -21.39 10.04
CA GLY A 91 4.78 -21.71 10.69
C GLY A 91 4.73 -21.73 12.23
N LEU A 92 3.56 -21.51 12.83
CA LEU A 92 3.25 -21.68 14.25
C LEU A 92 2.45 -22.96 14.54
N VAL A 93 2.58 -23.98 13.68
CA VAL A 93 2.16 -25.35 13.96
C VAL A 93 3.31 -26.33 13.64
N CYS A 94 4.33 -26.33 14.51
CA CYS A 94 5.20 -27.48 14.77
C CYS A 94 5.52 -27.48 16.27
#